data_AF-A0A928ZBS8-F1
#
_entry.id   AF-A0A928ZBS8-F1
#
_cell.length_a   1.000
_cell.length_b   1.000
_cell.length_c   1.000
_cell.angle_alpha   90.00
_cell.angle_beta   90.00
_cell.angle_gamma   90.00
#
_symmetry.space_group_name_H-M   'P 1'
#
loop_
_entity.id
_entity.type
_entity.pdbx_description
1 polymer ?
#
loop_
_entity_poly.entity_id
_entity_poly.type
_entity_poly.pdbx_seq_one_letter_code
_entity_poly.pdbx_strand_id
1 'polypeptide(L)' 'MTIVSQVGETVSCDSNLHEPLSANSEISSGAEVVVRFTGVSYQGKLICKAGVELSA' A
#
# COMPACT_ATOMS: atom_id res chain seq x y z
N MET A 1 10.30 8.62 11.71
CA MET A 1 9.88 7.55 10.79
C MET A 1 8.41 7.33 11.03
N THR A 2 7.61 7.24 9.98
CA THR A 2 6.15 7.16 10.09
C THR A 2 5.65 5.98 9.26
N ILE A 3 4.74 5.21 9.85
CA ILE A 3 4.02 4.13 9.17
C ILE A 3 3.00 4.77 8.23
N VAL A 4 3.05 4.41 6.96
CA VAL A 4 2.14 4.92 5.92
C VAL A 4 0.79 4.21 5.99
N SER A 5 0.80 2.89 6.19
CA SER A 5 -0.38 2.04 6.33
C SER A 5 -0.06 0.82 7.21
N GLN A 6 -1.00 0.38 8.03
CA GLN A 6 -0.80 -0.76 8.95
C GLN A 6 -1.18 -2.09 8.31
N VAL A 7 -0.50 -3.18 8.69
CA VAL A 7 -0.85 -4.52 8.19
C VAL A 7 -2.25 -4.92 8.67
N GLY A 8 -3.06 -5.44 7.74
CA GLY A 8 -4.46 -5.80 7.97
C GLY A 8 -5.45 -4.65 7.80
N GLU A 9 -4.97 -3.43 7.58
CA GLU A 9 -5.81 -2.28 7.27
C GLU A 9 -6.36 -2.40 5.84
N THR A 10 -7.65 -2.09 5.69
CA THR A 10 -8.30 -1.94 4.39
C THR A 10 -8.36 -0.47 4.03
N VAL A 11 -7.78 -0.08 2.90
CA VAL A 11 -7.65 1.31 2.45
C VAL A 11 -7.95 1.45 0.96
N SER A 12 -8.23 2.66 0.50
CA SER A 12 -8.23 2.97 -0.93
C SER A 12 -6.79 2.97 -1.46
N CYS A 13 -6.56 2.23 -2.54
CA CYS A 13 -5.26 2.15 -3.19
C CYS A 13 -4.80 3.53 -3.66
N ASP A 14 -3.53 3.82 -3.44
CA ASP A 14 -2.85 5.03 -3.91
C ASP A 14 -1.54 4.57 -4.50
N SER A 15 -1.37 4.71 -5.82
CA SER A 15 -0.19 4.25 -6.53
C SER A 15 1.11 4.92 -6.08
N ASN A 16 1.05 6.04 -5.35
CA ASN A 16 2.23 6.68 -4.75
C ASN A 16 2.67 5.97 -3.47
N LEU A 17 1.73 5.37 -2.74
CA LEU A 17 1.96 4.80 -1.41
C LEU A 17 1.91 3.27 -1.39
N HIS A 18 1.29 2.66 -2.40
CA HIS A 18 0.96 1.24 -2.45
C HIS A 18 1.57 0.56 -3.68
N GLU A 19 1.97 -0.70 -3.50
CA GLU A 19 2.51 -1.57 -4.52
C GLU A 19 1.82 -2.94 -4.47
N PRO A 20 1.24 -3.43 -5.58
CA PRO A 20 0.64 -4.77 -5.63
C PRO A 20 1.69 -5.85 -5.36
N LEU A 21 1.35 -6.83 -4.54
CA LEU A 21 2.25 -7.95 -4.25
C LEU A 21 2.38 -8.97 -5.40
N SER A 22 1.37 -9.04 -6.25
CA SER A 22 1.39 -9.88 -7.44
C SER A 22 1.66 -9.00 -8.66
N ALA A 23 2.70 -9.36 -9.42
CA ALA A 23 3.05 -8.66 -10.66
C ALA A 23 1.95 -8.72 -11.73
N ASN A 24 1.01 -9.67 -11.59
CA ASN A 24 -0.13 -9.82 -12.50
C ASN A 24 -1.40 -9.10 -11.99
N SER A 25 -1.35 -8.49 -10.81
CA SER A 25 -2.48 -7.77 -10.24
C SER A 25 -2.45 -6.31 -10.69
N GLU A 26 -3.27 -5.98 -11.68
CA GLU A 26 -3.58 -4.59 -11.99
C GLU A 26 -4.57 -4.05 -10.95
N ILE A 27 -4.06 -3.28 -9.99
CA ILE A 27 -4.88 -2.60 -8.99
C ILE A 27 -5.03 -1.13 -9.41
N SER A 28 -6.27 -0.72 -9.67
CA SER A 28 -6.58 0.67 -10.00
C SER A 28 -6.43 1.56 -8.76
N SER A 29 -5.94 2.80 -8.96
CA SER A 29 -5.98 3.82 -7.90
C SER A 29 -7.42 4.04 -7.42
N GLY A 30 -7.63 4.10 -6.12
CA GLY A 30 -8.94 4.16 -5.48
C GLY A 30 -9.59 2.80 -5.20
N ALA A 31 -9.10 1.69 -5.78
CA ALA A 31 -9.62 0.36 -5.48
C ALA A 31 -9.40 -0.01 -4.01
N GLU A 32 -10.32 -0.76 -3.41
CA GLU A 32 -10.18 -1.22 -2.04
C GLU A 32 -9.11 -2.32 -1.94
N VAL A 33 -8.13 -2.13 -1.05
CA VAL A 33 -7.00 -3.03 -0.87
C VAL A 33 -6.72 -3.32 0.60
N VAL A 34 -6.16 -4.50 0.87
CA VAL A 34 -5.66 -4.88 2.20
C VAL A 34 -4.15 -4.77 2.21
N VAL A 35 -3.64 -4.10 3.25
CA VAL A 35 -2.20 -3.95 3.48
C VAL A 35 -1.64 -5.25 4.05
N ARG A 36 -0.63 -5.80 3.38
CA ARG A 36 0.10 -7.01 3.80
C ARG A 36 1.50 -6.69 4.31
N PHE A 37 2.10 -5.62 3.80
CA PHE A 37 3.39 -5.11 4.24
C PHE A 37 3.31 -3.61 4.49
N THR A 38 3.86 -3.16 5.62
CA THR A 38 3.84 -1.75 6.00
C THR A 38 4.64 -0.90 5.02
N GLY A 39 4.07 0.23 4.62
CA GLY A 39 4.82 1.31 3.97
C GLY A 39 5.49 2.19 5.01
N VAL A 40 6.64 2.78 4.67
CA VAL A 40 7.43 3.61 5.60
C VAL A 40 7.83 4.91 4.92
N SER A 41 7.65 6.02 5.65
CA SER A 41 8.19 7.33 5.28
C SER A 41 9.13 7.90 6.35
N TYR A 42 10.06 8.73 5.92
CA TYR A 42 10.99 9.44 6.78
C TYR A 42 11.20 10.86 6.26
N GLN A 43 10.96 11.86 7.12
CA GLN A 43 11.09 13.29 6.78
C GLN A 43 10.32 13.68 5.50
N GLY A 44 9.08 13.18 5.35
CA GLY A 44 8.24 13.46 4.17
C GLY A 44 8.64 12.70 2.91
N LYS A 45 9.74 11.93 2.93
CA LYS A 45 10.16 11.07 1.81
C LYS A 45 9.66 9.64 2.04
N LEU A 46 9.03 9.06 1.02
CA LEU A 46 8.69 7.64 1.03
C LEU A 46 9.97 6.81 0.91
N ILE A 47 10.17 5.89 1.85
CA ILE A 47 11.30 4.96 1.87
C ILE A 47 10.90 3.65 1.18
N CYS A 48 9.71 3.14 1.50
CA CYS A 48 9.11 2.00 0.82
C CYS A 48 7.58 2.12 0.77
N LYS A 49 7.00 1.65 -0.32
CA LYS A 49 5.55 1.52 -0.48
C LYS A 49 5.02 0.39 0.39
N ALA A 50 3.77 0.51 0.79
CA ALA A 50 3.03 -0.57 1.42
C ALA A 50 2.69 -1.64 0.37
N GLY A 51 2.96 -2.91 0.70
CA GLY A 51 2.61 -4.03 -0.14
C GLY A 51 1.14 -4.39 0.07
N VAL A 52 0.36 -4.43 -1.01
CA VAL A 52 -1.10 -4.59 -0.95
C VAL A 52 -1.64 -5.68 -1.86
N GLU A 53 -2.83 -6.16 -1.53
CA GLU A 53 -3.67 -7.05 -2.34
C GLU A 53 -5.08 -6.47 -2.44
N LEU A 54 -5.86 -6.84 -3.47
CA LEU A 54 -7.27 -6.47 -3.53
C LEU A 54 -8.01 -6.99 -2.29
N SER A 55 -8.86 -6.14 -1.72
CA SER A 55 -9.84 -6.55 -0.71
C SER A 55 -10.84 -7.47 -1.41
N ALA A 56 -11.00 -8.69 -0.90
CA ALA A 56 -11.86 -9.73 -1.46
C ALA A 56 -13.32 -9.57 -1.03
#